data_AF-A0A7X7Z4N9-F1
#
_entry.id   AF-A0A7X7Z4N9-F1
#
_cell.length_a   1.000
_cell.length_b   1.000
_cell.length_c   1.000
_cell.angle_alpha   90.00
_cell.angle_beta   90.00
_cell.angle_gamma   90.00
#
_symmetry.space_group_name_H-M   'P 1'
#
loop_
_entity.id
_entity.type
_entity.pdbx_description
1 polymer ?
#
loop_
_entity_poly.entity_id
_entity_poly.type
_entity_poly.pdbx_seq_one_letter_code
_entity_poly.pdbx_strand_id
1 'polypeptide(L)'
;MKRAMLLVTGLLVVSFAAACGMFESKLTPGREVFAAIGTDDWHHGTIMKDCPGGLSVKLDGDVEGCYPKEKIVLDQPPQAGEIKPGVRVLAQFQNGNYLPGVVKSIVQTKYNIAFVGGELGVDSLEQLRLLP
;
A
#
# COMPACT_ATOMS: atom_id res chain seq x y z
N MET A 1 -31.47 47.80 -42.93
CA MET A 1 -30.59 46.70 -43.37
C MET A 1 -30.06 45.99 -42.13
N LYS A 2 -30.54 44.78 -41.83
CA LYS A 2 -30.17 44.00 -40.64
C LYS A 2 -28.96 43.13 -40.96
N ARG A 3 -27.85 43.27 -40.24
CA ARG A 3 -26.75 42.31 -40.24
C ARG A 3 -26.73 41.60 -38.90
N ALA A 4 -27.11 40.32 -38.91
CA ALA A 4 -26.93 39.42 -37.80
C ALA A 4 -25.46 39.01 -37.75
N MET A 5 -24.80 39.29 -36.63
CA MET A 5 -23.42 38.87 -36.37
C MET A 5 -23.49 37.74 -35.35
N LEU A 6 -23.37 36.51 -35.85
CA LEU A 6 -23.18 35.30 -35.05
C LEU A 6 -21.67 35.20 -34.78
N LEU A 7 -21.24 35.26 -33.52
CA LEU A 7 -19.87 34.91 -33.16
C LEU A 7 -19.91 33.75 -32.16
N VAL A 8 -19.27 32.67 -32.59
CA VAL A 8 -19.24 31.34 -32.00
C VAL A 8 -18.42 31.35 -30.72
N THR A 9 -19.03 30.97 -29.60
CA THR A 9 -18.36 30.71 -28.33
C THR A 9 -17.64 29.36 -28.42
N GLY A 10 -16.32 29.38 -28.59
CA GLY A 10 -15.48 28.18 -28.52
C GLY A 10 -15.29 27.73 -27.08
N LEU A 11 -15.96 26.64 -26.69
CA LEU A 11 -15.78 25.98 -25.41
C LEU A 11 -14.54 25.07 -25.51
N LEU A 12 -13.40 25.50 -24.98
CA LEU A 12 -12.20 24.69 -24.87
C LEU A 12 -12.35 23.72 -23.68
N VAL A 13 -12.80 22.50 -23.94
CA VAL A 13 -12.82 21.43 -22.93
C VAL A 13 -11.43 20.83 -22.86
N VAL A 14 -10.63 21.26 -21.88
CA VAL A 14 -9.35 20.63 -21.56
C VAL A 14 -9.64 19.38 -20.72
N SER A 15 -9.78 18.23 -21.39
CA SER A 15 -9.87 16.94 -20.72
C SER A 15 -8.50 16.55 -20.15
N PHE A 16 -8.26 16.84 -18.87
CA PHE A 16 -7.21 16.19 -18.11
C PHE A 16 -7.62 14.72 -17.88
N ALA A 17 -7.28 13.84 -18.81
CA ALA A 17 -7.26 12.42 -18.55
C ALA A 17 -6.10 12.14 -17.60
N ALA A 18 -6.38 12.15 -16.29
CA ALA A 18 -5.48 11.59 -15.30
C ALA A 18 -5.40 10.08 -15.57
N ALA A 19 -4.35 9.65 -16.26
CA ALA A 19 -3.98 8.25 -16.34
C ALA A 19 -3.56 7.84 -14.92
N CYS A 20 -4.51 7.33 -14.14
CA CYS A 20 -4.20 6.51 -12.97
C CYS A 20 -3.54 5.24 -13.48
N GLY A 21 -2.23 5.30 -13.73
CA GLY A 21 -1.40 4.12 -13.86
C GLY A 21 -1.45 3.40 -12.53
N MET A 22 -2.36 2.44 -12.40
CA MET A 22 -2.33 1.47 -11.33
C MET A 22 -1.05 0.67 -11.52
N PHE A 23 -0.01 1.03 -10.79
CA PHE A 23 1.21 0.26 -10.71
C PHE A 23 0.86 -0.99 -9.91
N GLU A 24 0.33 -2.01 -10.58
CA GLU A 24 0.07 -3.31 -9.96
C GLU A 24 1.44 -3.89 -9.57
N SER A 25 1.81 -3.66 -8.32
CA SER A 25 3.12 -4.00 -7.81
C SER A 25 3.17 -5.51 -7.63
N LYS A 26 3.76 -6.18 -8.62
CA LYS A 26 3.74 -7.63 -8.74
C LYS A 26 4.72 -8.29 -7.76
N LEU A 27 4.23 -9.25 -6.97
CA LEU A 27 5.06 -10.14 -6.17
C LEU A 27 5.93 -11.00 -7.11
N THR A 28 7.22 -10.67 -7.21
CA THR A 28 8.19 -11.31 -8.11
C THR A 28 9.51 -11.55 -7.38
N PRO A 29 10.33 -12.54 -7.79
CA PRO A 29 11.65 -12.77 -7.22
C PRO A 29 12.54 -11.52 -7.16
N GLY A 30 13.29 -11.38 -6.08
CA GLY A 30 14.18 -10.25 -5.79
C GLY A 30 13.50 -9.03 -5.18
N ARG A 31 12.18 -9.06 -4.96
CA ARG A 31 11.46 -7.96 -4.29
C ARG A 31 11.48 -8.14 -2.78
N GLU A 32 11.70 -7.04 -2.07
CA GLU A 32 11.52 -6.95 -0.63
C GLU A 32 10.04 -6.96 -0.24
N VAL A 33 9.74 -7.69 0.81
CA VAL A 33 8.39 -7.97 1.31
C VAL A 33 8.38 -8.08 2.83
N PHE A 34 7.18 -7.97 3.39
CA PHE A 34 6.85 -8.54 4.69
C PHE A 34 6.05 -9.83 4.49
N ALA A 35 6.45 -10.90 5.16
CA ALA A 35 5.71 -12.15 5.21
C ALA A 35 5.16 -12.39 6.63
N ALA A 36 3.89 -12.78 6.71
CA ALA A 36 3.26 -13.11 7.99
C ALA A 36 3.55 -14.57 8.37
N ILE A 37 4.19 -14.77 9.53
CA ILE A 37 4.38 -16.08 10.15
C ILE A 37 3.19 -16.42 11.05
N GLY A 38 2.54 -15.40 11.62
CA GLY A 38 1.34 -15.51 12.46
C GLY A 38 0.27 -14.48 12.12
N THR A 39 -0.64 -14.21 13.05
CA THR A 39 -1.69 -13.19 12.87
C THR A 39 -1.09 -11.78 12.95
N ASP A 40 -0.21 -11.56 13.93
CA ASP A 40 0.41 -10.26 14.24
C ASP A 40 1.94 -10.33 14.18
N ASP A 41 2.48 -11.36 13.51
CA ASP A 41 3.91 -11.62 13.43
C ASP A 41 4.36 -11.53 11.97
N TRP A 42 4.89 -10.36 11.60
CA TRP A 42 5.30 -10.01 10.24
C TRP A 42 6.79 -9.75 10.19
N HIS A 43 7.48 -10.40 9.25
CA HIS A 43 8.93 -10.36 9.11
C HIS A 43 9.33 -9.87 7.74
N HIS A 44 10.36 -9.03 7.71
CA HIS A 44 10.94 -8.55 6.46
C HIS A 44 11.78 -9.65 5.79
N GLY A 45 11.82 -9.63 4.46
CA GLY A 45 12.64 -10.52 3.66
C GLY A 45 12.46 -10.33 2.16
N THR A 46 13.09 -11.20 1.39
CA THR A 46 13.13 -11.11 -0.06
C THR A 46 12.43 -12.31 -0.71
N ILE A 47 11.61 -12.07 -1.74
CA ILE A 47 11.03 -13.16 -2.54
C ILE A 47 12.13 -13.87 -3.31
N MET A 48 12.23 -15.18 -3.19
CA MET A 48 13.24 -16.00 -3.87
C MET A 48 12.70 -16.64 -5.15
N LYS A 49 11.55 -17.31 -5.08
CA LYS A 49 10.95 -18.10 -6.16
C LYS A 49 9.52 -18.49 -5.84
N ASP A 50 8.77 -19.00 -6.81
CA ASP A 50 7.50 -19.70 -6.54
C ASP A 50 7.76 -21.02 -5.79
N CYS A 51 6.79 -21.42 -4.96
CA CYS A 51 6.75 -22.72 -4.29
C CYS A 51 5.31 -23.29 -4.37
N PRO A 52 5.08 -24.58 -4.07
CA PRO A 52 3.74 -25.18 -4.24
C PRO A 52 2.61 -24.49 -3.47
N GLY A 53 2.92 -23.83 -2.35
CA GLY A 53 1.95 -23.11 -1.51
C GLY A 53 1.90 -21.60 -1.71
N GLY A 54 2.69 -21.03 -2.63
CA GLY A 54 2.78 -19.58 -2.82
C GLY A 54 4.18 -19.14 -3.27
N LEU A 55 4.84 -18.32 -2.47
CA LEU A 55 6.19 -17.81 -2.76
C LEU A 55 7.16 -18.19 -1.65
N SER A 56 8.35 -18.64 -2.06
CA SER A 56 9.48 -18.81 -1.16
C SER A 56 10.04 -17.44 -0.82
N VAL A 57 10.13 -17.11 0.47
CA VAL A 57 10.68 -15.85 0.98
C VAL A 57 11.83 -16.19 1.91
N LYS A 58 12.99 -15.56 1.67
CA LYS A 58 14.11 -15.59 2.62
C LYS A 58 13.96 -14.40 3.56
N LEU A 59 13.64 -14.67 4.82
CA LEU A 59 13.55 -13.66 5.87
C LEU A 59 14.95 -13.16 6.26
N ASP A 60 15.04 -11.93 6.74
CA ASP A 60 16.32 -11.28 7.11
C ASP A 60 17.12 -12.05 8.19
N GLY A 61 16.45 -12.94 8.94
CA GLY A 61 17.08 -13.86 9.90
C GLY A 61 17.63 -15.17 9.29
N ASP A 62 17.88 -15.21 7.99
CA ASP A 62 18.37 -16.38 7.23
C ASP A 62 17.45 -17.62 7.23
N VAL A 63 16.16 -17.43 7.52
CA VAL A 63 15.14 -18.49 7.41
C VAL A 63 14.41 -18.36 6.07
N GLU A 64 14.46 -19.38 5.22
CA GLU A 64 13.64 -19.47 4.01
C GLU A 64 12.38 -20.30 4.28
N GLY A 65 11.22 -19.79 3.84
CA GLY A 65 9.93 -20.46 4.00
C GLY A 65 9.01 -20.24 2.81
N CYS A 66 8.05 -21.16 2.61
CA CYS A 66 7.01 -21.06 1.57
C CYS A 66 5.75 -20.45 2.17
N TYR A 67 5.38 -19.23 1.73
CA TYR A 67 4.26 -18.47 2.27
C TYR A 67 3.17 -18.25 1.22
N PRO A 68 1.88 -18.33 1.60
CA PRO A 68 0.79 -18.03 0.68
C PRO A 68 0.76 -16.53 0.34
N LYS A 69 0.35 -16.19 -0.88
CA LYS A 69 0.49 -14.83 -1.44
C LYS A 69 -0.29 -13.79 -0.63
N GLU A 70 -1.43 -14.16 -0.06
CA GLU A 70 -2.26 -13.32 0.82
C GLU A 70 -1.62 -13.01 2.18
N LYS A 71 -0.52 -13.69 2.52
CA LYS A 71 0.31 -13.43 3.71
C LYS A 71 1.62 -12.72 3.37
N ILE A 72 1.75 -12.22 2.14
CA ILE A 72 2.93 -11.49 1.67
C ILE A 72 2.49 -10.10 1.23
N VAL A 73 3.20 -9.08 1.71
CA VAL A 73 2.98 -7.67 1.38
C VAL A 73 4.28 -7.11 0.86
N LEU A 74 4.24 -6.33 -0.22
CA LEU A 74 5.45 -5.65 -0.69
C LEU A 74 5.95 -4.64 0.32
N ASP A 75 7.27 -4.57 0.48
CA ASP A 75 7.92 -3.47 1.18
C ASP A 75 7.94 -2.21 0.29
N GLN A 76 6.74 -1.68 0.03
CA GLN A 76 6.52 -0.50 -0.78
C GLN A 76 5.51 0.42 -0.10
N PRO A 77 5.87 1.69 0.18
CA PRO A 77 4.92 2.69 0.62
C PRO A 77 3.74 2.83 -0.35
N PRO A 78 2.50 2.93 0.14
CA PRO A 78 1.34 3.22 -0.70
C PRO A 78 1.43 4.65 -1.24
N GLN A 79 0.69 4.92 -2.31
CA GLN A 79 0.44 6.28 -2.77
C GLN A 79 -0.56 6.97 -1.84
N ALA A 80 -0.42 8.30 -1.69
CA ALA A 80 -1.29 9.05 -0.78
C ALA A 80 -2.80 8.89 -1.09
N GLY A 81 -3.17 8.69 -2.35
CA GLY A 81 -4.56 8.46 -2.77
C GLY A 81 -5.12 7.07 -2.44
N GLU A 82 -4.26 6.10 -2.12
CA GLU A 82 -4.66 4.73 -1.77
C GLU A 82 -5.07 4.60 -0.30
N ILE A 83 -4.60 5.53 0.56
CA ILE A 83 -4.85 5.50 1.99
C ILE A 83 -6.02 6.41 2.36
N LYS A 84 -7.04 5.79 2.96
CA LYS A 84 -8.23 6.45 3.50
C LYS A 84 -8.66 5.76 4.80
N PRO A 85 -9.45 6.43 5.66
CA PRO A 85 -10.05 5.77 6.82
C PRO A 85 -10.76 4.47 6.43
N GLY A 86 -10.55 3.41 7.21
CA GLY A 86 -11.05 2.06 6.98
C GLY A 86 -10.10 1.14 6.21
N VAL A 87 -9.06 1.67 5.57
CA VAL A 87 -8.06 0.84 4.87
C VAL A 87 -7.21 0.05 5.88
N ARG A 88 -6.98 -1.22 5.56
CA ARG A 88 -6.07 -2.10 6.30
C ARG A 88 -4.65 -1.86 5.83
N VAL A 89 -3.73 -1.70 6.77
CA VAL A 89 -2.32 -1.46 6.51
C VAL A 89 -1.47 -2.29 7.44
N LEU A 90 -0.25 -2.59 7.00
CA LEU A 90 0.83 -2.93 7.90
C LEU A 90 1.55 -1.62 8.24
N ALA A 91 1.67 -1.28 9.52
CA ALA A 91 2.22 -0.01 9.96
C ALA A 91 3.38 -0.23 10.93
N GLN A 92 4.36 0.67 10.89
CA GLN A 92 5.49 0.60 11.81
C GLN A 92 5.02 0.83 13.24
N PHE A 93 5.43 -0.06 14.13
CA PHE A 93 5.20 -0.02 15.56
C PHE A 93 6.54 0.13 16.30
N GLN A 94 6.49 0.15 17.62
CA GLN A 94 7.66 0.32 18.48
C GLN A 94 8.81 -0.63 18.08
N ASN A 95 10.04 -0.15 18.24
CA ASN A 95 11.28 -0.88 17.93
C ASN A 95 11.43 -1.31 16.46
N GLY A 96 10.69 -0.69 15.53
CA GLY A 96 10.81 -0.97 14.10
C GLY A 96 10.02 -2.19 13.62
N ASN A 97 9.27 -2.83 14.51
CA ASN A 97 8.35 -3.91 14.16
C ASN A 97 7.21 -3.38 13.30
N TYR A 98 6.59 -4.24 12.51
CA TYR A 98 5.44 -3.87 11.67
C TYR A 98 4.23 -4.69 12.08
N LEU A 99 3.12 -4.02 12.38
CA LEU A 99 1.89 -4.66 12.87
C LEU A 99 0.69 -4.31 11.99
N PRO A 100 -0.27 -5.24 11.85
CA PRO A 100 -1.49 -4.97 11.11
C PRO A 100 -2.38 -3.98 11.87
N GLY A 101 -2.99 -3.07 11.13
CA GLY A 101 -3.90 -2.07 11.67
C GLY A 101 -4.89 -1.55 10.65
N VAL A 102 -5.76 -0.67 11.12
CA VAL A 102 -6.78 0.01 10.31
C VAL A 102 -6.61 1.51 10.47
N VAL A 103 -6.55 2.23 9.35
CA VAL A 103 -6.50 3.69 9.34
C VAL A 103 -7.82 4.23 9.90
N LYS A 104 -7.78 5.00 10.98
CA LYS A 104 -8.95 5.60 11.63
C LYS A 104 -9.23 7.01 11.14
N SER A 105 -8.18 7.81 10.99
CA SER A 105 -8.29 9.18 10.49
C SER A 105 -6.96 9.62 9.89
N ILE A 106 -7.03 10.67 9.09
CA ILE A 106 -5.87 11.31 8.46
C ILE A 106 -5.89 12.77 8.89
N VAL A 107 -4.80 13.24 9.49
CA VAL A 107 -4.63 14.62 9.93
C VAL A 107 -3.38 15.16 9.24
N GLN A 108 -3.58 16.05 8.27
CA GLN A 108 -2.50 16.53 7.40
C GLN A 108 -1.80 15.35 6.69
N THR A 109 -0.54 15.08 7.01
CA THR A 109 0.27 13.99 6.43
C THR A 109 0.45 12.81 7.39
N LYS A 110 -0.31 12.79 8.49
CA LYS A 110 -0.24 11.75 9.52
C LYS A 110 -1.45 10.86 9.49
N TYR A 111 -1.21 9.56 9.60
CA TYR A 111 -2.21 8.51 9.56
C TYR A 111 -2.37 7.93 10.95
N ASN A 112 -3.54 8.10 11.55
CA ASN A 112 -3.85 7.51 12.85
C ASN A 112 -4.29 6.07 12.62
N ILE A 113 -3.53 5.11 13.12
CA ILE A 113 -3.74 3.68 12.93
C ILE A 113 -4.28 3.08 14.23
N ALA A 114 -5.33 2.27 14.15
CA ALA A 114 -5.71 1.37 15.24
C ALA A 114 -5.17 -0.02 14.95
N PHE A 115 -4.23 -0.49 15.76
CA PHE A 115 -3.67 -1.83 15.67
C PHE A 115 -4.67 -2.87 16.20
N VAL A 116 -4.48 -4.13 15.80
CA VAL A 116 -5.36 -5.24 16.22
C VAL A 116 -5.45 -5.40 17.76
N GLY A 117 -4.40 -5.02 18.50
CA GLY A 117 -4.37 -5.00 19.97
C GLY A 117 -5.09 -3.83 20.64
N GLY A 118 -5.69 -2.90 19.87
CA GLY A 118 -6.42 -1.73 20.37
C GLY A 118 -5.56 -0.49 20.62
N GLU A 119 -4.24 -0.62 20.50
CA GLU A 119 -3.32 0.52 20.57
C GLU A 119 -3.45 1.45 19.35
N LEU A 120 -3.19 2.73 19.58
CA LEU A 120 -3.20 3.75 18.53
C LEU A 120 -1.77 4.14 18.16
N GLY A 121 -1.48 4.12 16.85
CA GLY A 121 -0.24 4.62 16.25
C GLY A 121 -0.49 5.87 15.41
N VAL A 122 0.60 6.60 15.17
CA VAL A 122 0.62 7.72 14.23
C VAL A 122 1.80 7.53 13.30
N ASP A 123 1.51 7.30 12.02
CA ASP A 123 2.53 7.01 11.03
C ASP A 123 2.55 8.02 9.88
N SER A 124 3.69 8.04 9.18
CA SER A 124 3.84 8.65 7.87
C SER A 124 3.54 7.64 6.76
N LEU A 125 3.30 8.12 5.55
CA LEU A 125 2.98 7.25 4.41
C LEU A 125 4.10 6.23 4.14
N GLU A 126 5.34 6.65 4.37
CA GLU A 126 6.57 5.88 4.20
C GLU A 126 6.68 4.69 5.17
N GLN A 127 5.92 4.72 6.27
CA GLN A 127 5.88 3.69 7.31
C GLN A 127 4.67 2.77 7.18
N LEU A 128 3.88 2.91 6.12
CA LEU A 128 2.72 2.07 5.84
C LEU A 128 3.02 1.13 4.68
N ARG A 129 2.45 -0.07 4.71
CA ARG A 129 2.32 -0.97 3.57
C ARG A 129 0.86 -1.37 3.41
N LEU A 130 0.40 -1.43 2.16
CA LEU A 130 -0.99 -1.78 1.88
C LEU A 130 -1.18 -3.30 2.08
N LEU A 131 -2.11 -3.68 2.96
CA LEU A 131 -2.50 -5.09 3.08
C LEU A 131 -3.49 -5.44 1.96
N PRO A 132 -3.41 -6.65 1.37
CA PRO A 132 -4.39 -7.13 0.40
C PRO A 132 -5.78 -7.35 1.01
#